data_AF-A0A813KBU7-F1
#
_entry.id   AF-A0A813KBU7-F1
#
_cell.length_a   1.000
_cell.length_b   1.000
_cell.length_c   1.000
_cell.angle_alpha   90.00
_cell.angle_beta   90.00
_cell.angle_gamma   90.00
#
_symmetry.space_group_name_H-M   'P 1'
#
loop_
_entity.id
_entity.type
_entity.pdbx_description
1 polymer ?
#
loop_
_entity_poly.entity_id
_entity_poly.type
_entity_poly.pdbx_seq_one_letter_code
_entity_poly.pdbx_strand_id
1 'polypeptide(L)'
;MPSTYKASTYAASALWRSDTKIKYGPNPKGGKSYIRYAAYEKSANIEKSLENGSKPEDLLFDYEKGHLQIIGPLRAAPLDPFKMKPQDFENLTKADEILIRYGCRHDPKRKAGSEERIKDITKTLKEVGRQSAQLKKLRIANHLGMDSTQELEGRLDGVAYIQRLAADQAAKEVLATVAKANRKISEHEVVMVLDQWGFAMNPNRINVMREGVEWVHSDTLGAIARRDGLILPTPPTTKYPNFMKVLTKYLSDHMPEEYKTRFGYTSINVNKDYAGARHRDQGNRGPSFLKALGDFKGGELQYFPGDDRSRKLEELSPCEALTFDAKNGFILFDGNRAHEVQDFKGHRYSLVYFTCNRSDQMPAENQKALNQLGIKYPTADGIEKLKATLDTPGQCSIAPAEKGRSAAAKLAARGKAKVGSTTLPGYGYWPLTKDQQKLEETAKKVWKDRPTQAPKLLELFNKRKREDWSVNQAIPLGPEVKSSLKPLILKGYTNLVDAVDALTKTPELVPKSVLKAGYGIAYTNRTKFYYIVYHADYKEAAMKVAGVGPDSKITEVKSKALKRVAAARKIRLSSGSV
;
A
#
# COMPACT_ATOMS: atom_id res chain seq x y z
N MET A 1 21.41 15.47 9.59
CA MET A 1 21.41 16.87 9.11
C MET A 1 21.09 17.77 10.29
N PRO A 2 21.81 18.90 10.49
CA PRO A 2 21.39 19.89 11.49
C PRO A 2 19.97 20.37 11.20
N SER A 3 19.21 20.72 12.22
CA SER A 3 17.97 21.48 12.04
C SER A 3 18.33 22.82 11.39
N THR A 4 17.68 23.15 10.27
CA THR A 4 17.91 24.38 9.49
C THR A 4 17.69 25.65 10.31
N TYR A 5 16.84 25.60 11.36
CA TYR A 5 16.44 26.73 12.19
C TYR A 5 16.65 26.45 13.68
N LYS A 6 16.68 27.51 14.50
CA LYS A 6 16.83 27.46 15.96
C LYS A 6 15.67 26.71 16.62
N ALA A 7 15.94 26.08 17.77
CA ALA A 7 14.91 25.37 18.53
C ALA A 7 13.78 26.30 19.02
N SER A 8 14.12 27.56 19.35
CA SER A 8 13.15 28.60 19.72
C SER A 8 12.23 28.99 18.57
N THR A 9 12.72 28.98 17.33
CA THR A 9 11.93 29.21 16.11
C THR A 9 10.85 28.13 15.95
N TYR A 10 11.21 26.86 16.12
CA TYR A 10 10.24 25.76 16.10
C TYR A 10 9.26 25.82 17.27
N ALA A 11 9.74 26.17 18.47
CA ALA A 11 8.88 26.29 19.66
C ALA A 11 7.81 27.38 19.49
N ALA A 12 8.21 28.56 19.01
CA ALA A 12 7.29 29.66 18.77
C ALA A 12 6.29 29.33 17.67
N SER A 13 6.77 28.77 16.55
CA SER A 13 5.91 28.43 15.40
C SER A 13 4.92 27.31 15.69
N ALA A 14 5.26 26.37 16.57
CA ALA A 14 4.33 25.32 17.00
C ALA A 14 3.09 25.85 17.74
N LEU A 15 3.15 27.09 18.26
CA LEU A 15 2.03 27.75 18.95
C LEU A 15 1.20 28.61 18.02
N TRP A 16 1.60 28.82 16.77
CA TRP A 16 0.78 29.58 15.82
C TRP A 16 -0.50 28.80 15.51
N ARG A 17 -1.46 29.49 14.91
CA ARG A 17 -2.74 29.02 14.39
C ARG A 17 -2.85 29.42 12.92
N SER A 18 -3.73 28.80 12.16
CA SER A 18 -4.05 29.23 10.79
C SER A 18 -4.44 30.71 10.72
N ASP A 19 -5.24 31.15 11.68
CA ASP A 19 -5.74 32.52 11.85
C ASP A 19 -4.80 33.44 12.66
N THR A 20 -3.60 32.99 13.05
CA THR A 20 -2.61 33.86 13.70
C THR A 20 -2.27 35.01 12.76
N LYS A 21 -2.56 36.24 13.22
CA LYS A 21 -2.26 37.45 12.46
C LYS A 21 -0.75 37.66 12.38
N ILE A 22 -0.30 38.07 11.20
CA ILE A 22 1.10 38.28 10.90
C ILE A 22 1.32 39.60 10.17
N LYS A 23 2.56 40.08 10.22
CA LYS A 23 3.00 41.22 9.41
C LYS A 23 4.41 40.96 8.89
N TYR A 24 4.57 41.00 7.57
CA TYR A 24 5.87 40.92 6.94
C TYR A 24 6.57 42.29 6.94
N GLY A 25 7.90 42.26 7.07
CA GLY A 25 8.77 43.41 6.85
C GLY A 25 9.08 43.61 5.36
N PRO A 26 9.91 44.61 5.02
CA PRO A 26 10.37 44.82 3.65
C PRO A 26 11.07 43.59 3.09
N ASN A 27 10.78 43.25 1.84
CA ASN A 27 11.29 42.05 1.17
C ASN A 27 12.83 42.01 1.13
N PRO A 28 13.47 41.09 1.88
CA PRO A 28 14.93 41.01 1.97
C PRO A 28 15.53 40.04 0.94
N LYS A 29 14.70 39.40 0.10
CA LYS A 29 15.08 38.24 -0.72
C LYS A 29 15.51 38.66 -2.13
N GLY A 30 16.33 37.84 -2.80
CA GLY A 30 16.74 38.03 -4.21
C GLY A 30 16.32 36.86 -5.10
N GLY A 31 16.26 37.07 -6.42
CA GLY A 31 15.98 36.01 -7.41
C GLY A 31 14.55 35.42 -7.31
N LYS A 32 14.39 34.11 -7.51
CA LYS A 32 13.07 33.45 -7.54
C LYS A 32 12.28 33.56 -6.22
N SER A 33 12.94 33.81 -5.08
CA SER A 33 12.28 34.04 -3.80
C SER A 33 11.78 35.47 -3.62
N TYR A 34 12.34 36.45 -4.33
CA TYR A 34 11.84 37.83 -4.34
C TYR A 34 10.40 37.89 -4.86
N ILE A 35 10.16 37.25 -6.01
CA ILE A 35 8.83 37.20 -6.66
C ILE A 35 7.79 36.53 -5.74
N ARG A 36 8.16 35.43 -5.07
CA ARG A 36 7.25 34.76 -4.12
C ARG A 36 6.97 35.60 -2.89
N TYR A 37 8.00 36.23 -2.32
CA TYR A 37 7.83 37.09 -1.14
C TYR A 37 6.89 38.25 -1.42
N ALA A 38 6.98 38.87 -2.59
CA ALA A 38 6.06 39.93 -3.01
C ALA A 38 4.57 39.48 -3.03
N ALA A 39 4.32 38.18 -3.24
CA ALA A 39 2.96 37.63 -3.20
C ALA A 39 2.47 37.43 -1.76
N TYR A 40 3.27 36.80 -0.89
CA TYR A 40 2.82 36.49 0.48
C TYR A 40 3.07 37.58 1.51
N GLU A 41 3.88 38.61 1.24
CA GLU A 41 4.14 39.71 2.18
C GLU A 41 2.86 40.48 2.57
N LYS A 42 1.86 40.45 1.68
CA LYS A 42 0.55 41.09 1.86
C LYS A 42 -0.43 40.25 2.70
N SER A 43 0.00 39.09 3.18
CA SER A 43 -0.90 38.14 3.84
C SER A 43 -1.20 38.56 5.27
N ALA A 44 -2.48 38.49 5.64
CA ALA A 44 -2.96 38.91 6.96
C ALA A 44 -2.75 37.86 8.06
N ASN A 45 -2.62 36.58 7.70
CA ASN A 45 -2.43 35.47 8.64
C ASN A 45 -1.59 34.33 8.02
N ILE A 46 -1.27 33.32 8.84
CA ILE A 46 -0.44 32.17 8.44
C ILE A 46 -1.05 31.40 7.27
N GLU A 47 -2.35 31.14 7.29
CA GLU A 47 -3.03 30.38 6.22
C GLU A 47 -2.95 31.11 4.88
N LYS A 48 -3.28 32.40 4.86
CA LYS A 48 -3.20 33.23 3.64
C LYS A 48 -1.77 33.34 3.11
N SER A 49 -0.77 33.37 4.00
CA SER A 49 0.63 33.36 3.59
C SER A 49 0.99 32.10 2.80
N LEU A 50 0.58 30.93 3.30
CA LEU A 50 0.80 29.65 2.63
C LEU A 50 0.04 29.55 1.30
N GLU A 51 -1.21 30.02 1.25
CA GLU A 51 -2.01 30.07 0.02
C GLU A 51 -1.38 30.99 -1.04
N ASN A 52 -0.80 32.11 -0.63
CA ASN A 52 -0.10 33.05 -1.49
C ASN A 52 1.32 32.58 -1.89
N GLY A 53 1.65 31.31 -1.63
CA GLY A 53 2.87 30.67 -2.11
C GLY A 53 4.07 30.76 -1.17
N SER A 54 3.87 31.17 0.09
CA SER A 54 4.87 30.99 1.14
C SER A 54 5.13 29.51 1.36
N LYS A 55 6.40 29.11 1.39
CA LYS A 55 6.74 27.74 1.77
C LYS A 55 6.73 27.60 3.28
N PRO A 56 6.51 26.37 3.81
CA PRO A 56 6.72 26.09 5.22
C PRO A 56 8.09 26.58 5.74
N GLU A 57 9.14 26.47 4.93
CA GLU A 57 10.48 26.94 5.27
C GLU A 57 10.61 28.47 5.27
N ASP A 58 9.85 29.17 4.42
CA ASP A 58 9.84 30.64 4.36
C ASP A 58 9.31 31.21 5.67
N LEU A 59 8.22 30.65 6.22
CA LEU A 59 7.66 31.05 7.53
C LEU A 59 8.69 31.01 8.68
N LEU A 60 9.46 29.93 8.76
CA LEU A 60 10.46 29.75 9.82
C LEU A 60 11.66 30.68 9.61
N PHE A 61 12.11 30.81 8.36
CA PHE A 61 13.22 31.69 8.01
C PHE A 61 12.88 33.15 8.31
N ASP A 62 11.73 33.62 7.83
CA ASP A 62 11.32 35.02 7.94
C ASP A 62 11.08 35.39 9.39
N TYR A 63 10.52 34.48 10.21
CA TYR A 63 10.37 34.72 11.65
C TYR A 63 11.72 34.78 12.36
N GLU A 64 12.62 33.83 12.11
CA GLU A 64 13.93 33.79 12.78
C GLU A 64 14.82 35.00 12.43
N LYS A 65 14.67 35.54 11.22
CA LYS A 65 15.41 36.71 10.74
C LYS A 65 14.72 38.04 11.05
N GLY A 66 13.53 38.02 11.67
CA GLY A 66 12.78 39.22 12.03
C GLY A 66 12.04 39.88 10.86
N HIS A 67 11.89 39.19 9.73
CA HIS A 67 11.12 39.64 8.57
C HIS A 67 9.64 39.28 8.66
N LEU A 68 9.25 38.45 9.63
CA LEU A 68 7.87 38.07 9.91
C LEU A 68 7.58 38.33 11.38
N GLN A 69 6.70 39.29 11.65
CA GLN A 69 6.18 39.57 12.97
C GLN A 69 4.92 38.75 13.23
N ILE A 70 4.85 38.12 14.39
CA ILE A 70 3.70 37.35 14.85
C ILE A 70 2.91 38.21 15.84
N ILE A 71 1.63 38.46 15.54
CA ILE A 71 0.77 39.35 16.32
C ILE A 71 -0.16 38.53 17.24
N GLY A 72 -0.63 37.37 16.77
CA GLY A 72 -1.57 36.51 17.50
C GLY A 72 -2.96 36.46 16.86
N PRO A 73 -3.89 35.65 17.37
CA PRO A 73 -3.80 34.86 18.60
C PRO A 73 -2.84 33.67 18.48
N LEU A 74 -2.35 33.16 19.60
CA LEU A 74 -1.50 31.96 19.72
C LEU A 74 -2.21 30.87 20.52
N ARG A 75 -1.77 29.62 20.36
CA ARG A 75 -2.20 28.47 21.15
C ARG A 75 -1.50 28.49 22.51
N ALA A 76 -2.19 27.99 23.54
CA ALA A 76 -1.60 27.77 24.86
C ALA A 76 -0.57 26.63 24.85
N ALA A 77 -0.72 25.66 23.95
CA ALA A 77 0.21 24.55 23.76
C ALA A 77 0.23 24.10 22.28
N PRO A 78 1.33 23.46 21.83
CA PRO A 78 1.38 22.86 20.50
C PRO A 78 0.31 21.77 20.33
N LEU A 79 -0.16 21.61 19.10
CA LEU A 79 -1.06 20.52 18.74
C LEU A 79 -0.32 19.16 18.83
N ASP A 80 -0.89 18.23 19.60
CA ASP A 80 -0.36 16.89 19.81
C ASP A 80 -1.20 15.84 19.08
N PRO A 81 -0.72 15.26 17.96
CA PRO A 81 -1.49 14.29 17.18
C PRO A 81 -1.76 12.98 17.94
N PHE A 82 -1.12 12.70 19.08
CA PHE A 82 -1.45 11.53 19.90
C PHE A 82 -2.62 11.77 20.85
N LYS A 83 -3.01 13.03 21.08
CA LYS A 83 -4.16 13.40 21.93
C LYS A 83 -5.42 13.71 21.12
N MET A 84 -5.29 13.80 19.80
CA MET A 84 -6.40 14.06 18.88
C MET A 84 -7.23 12.80 18.62
N LYS A 85 -8.53 12.99 18.45
CA LYS A 85 -9.48 12.02 17.91
C LYS A 85 -9.62 12.21 16.40
N PRO A 86 -10.07 11.18 15.66
CA PRO A 86 -10.31 11.30 14.23
C PRO A 86 -11.21 12.49 13.86
N GLN A 87 -12.29 12.74 14.61
CA GLN A 87 -13.23 13.82 14.34
C GLN A 87 -12.60 15.23 14.47
N ASP A 88 -11.51 15.38 15.23
CA ASP A 88 -10.82 16.66 15.37
C ASP A 88 -10.19 17.12 14.05
N PHE A 89 -10.03 16.22 13.07
CA PHE A 89 -9.50 16.55 11.74
C PHE A 89 -10.43 17.38 10.87
N GLU A 90 -11.73 17.34 11.09
CA GLU A 90 -12.68 18.17 10.32
C GLU A 90 -12.39 19.66 10.50
N ASN A 91 -11.79 20.02 11.64
CA ASN A 91 -11.50 21.39 12.02
C ASN A 91 -10.02 21.77 11.81
N LEU A 92 -9.18 20.88 11.27
CA LEU A 92 -7.76 21.16 11.02
C LEU A 92 -7.55 21.71 9.60
N THR A 93 -6.93 22.88 9.52
CA THR A 93 -6.51 23.46 8.25
C THR A 93 -5.20 22.84 7.75
N LYS A 94 -4.87 23.03 6.46
CA LYS A 94 -3.54 22.67 5.92
C LYS A 94 -2.41 23.38 6.67
N ALA A 95 -2.65 24.61 7.14
CA ALA A 95 -1.71 25.35 7.97
C ALA A 95 -1.46 24.61 9.29
N ASP A 96 -2.50 24.12 9.97
CA ASP A 96 -2.34 23.40 11.23
C ASP A 96 -1.53 22.11 11.08
N GLU A 97 -1.68 21.39 9.97
CA GLU A 97 -0.85 20.23 9.67
C GLU A 97 0.64 20.55 9.50
N ILE A 98 0.95 21.75 8.99
CA ILE A 98 2.32 22.24 8.87
C ILE A 98 2.86 22.62 10.26
N LEU A 99 2.05 23.32 11.05
CA LEU A 99 2.42 23.77 12.40
C LEU A 99 2.63 22.60 13.38
N ILE A 100 1.83 21.53 13.28
CA ILE A 100 2.05 20.27 14.02
C ILE A 100 3.48 19.76 13.76
N ARG A 101 3.93 19.74 12.49
CA ARG A 101 5.28 19.28 12.12
C ARG A 101 6.39 20.13 12.72
N TYR A 102 6.15 21.41 12.96
CA TYR A 102 7.11 22.28 13.64
C TYR A 102 7.22 21.96 15.13
N GLY A 103 6.09 21.70 15.80
CA GLY A 103 6.04 21.22 17.17
C GLY A 103 6.84 19.92 17.36
N CYS A 104 6.80 19.02 16.37
CA CYS A 104 7.57 17.77 16.40
C CYS A 104 9.10 17.97 16.41
N ARG A 105 9.61 19.14 15.95
CA ARG A 105 11.04 19.43 15.83
C ARG A 105 11.60 20.15 17.07
N HIS A 106 10.76 20.42 18.06
CA HIS A 106 11.15 20.98 19.35
C HIS A 106 11.73 19.89 20.27
N ASP A 107 12.93 20.09 20.79
CA ASP A 107 13.48 19.32 21.91
C ASP A 107 13.81 20.26 23.07
N PRO A 108 13.01 20.28 24.15
CA PRO A 108 13.23 21.17 25.29
C PRO A 108 14.44 20.80 26.15
N LYS A 109 15.08 19.63 25.95
CA LYS A 109 16.19 19.13 26.79
C LYS A 109 17.56 19.22 26.12
N ARG A 110 17.65 19.88 24.96
CA ARG A 110 18.85 19.92 24.11
C ARG A 110 20.04 20.60 24.81
N LYS A 111 21.06 19.83 25.20
CA LYS A 111 22.37 20.34 25.64
C LYS A 111 23.35 20.46 24.46
N ALA A 112 24.38 21.31 24.61
CA ALA A 112 25.40 21.56 23.59
C ALA A 112 26.55 20.52 23.69
N GLY A 113 26.63 19.60 22.73
CA GLY A 113 27.73 18.61 22.59
C GLY A 113 27.61 17.81 21.28
N SER A 114 28.70 17.25 20.72
CA SER A 114 28.75 16.70 19.34
C SER A 114 28.22 15.28 19.17
N GLU A 115 28.50 14.34 20.09
CA GLU A 115 28.01 12.94 20.01
C GLU A 115 26.58 12.77 20.52
N GLU A 116 26.24 13.42 21.63
CA GLU A 116 24.86 13.48 22.16
C GLU A 116 23.92 14.08 21.11
N ARG A 117 24.39 15.07 20.34
CA ARG A 117 23.67 15.68 19.21
C ARG A 117 23.26 14.69 18.13
N ILE A 118 24.05 13.67 17.80
CA ILE A 118 23.67 12.67 16.76
C ILE A 118 22.57 11.74 17.30
N LYS A 119 22.67 11.30 18.55
CA LYS A 119 21.66 10.46 19.22
C LYS A 119 20.34 11.21 19.38
N ASP A 120 20.39 12.48 19.77
CA ASP A 120 19.21 13.34 19.93
C ASP A 120 18.55 13.64 18.59
N ILE A 121 19.30 13.98 17.54
CA ILE A 121 18.75 14.15 16.18
C ILE A 121 18.02 12.88 15.73
N THR A 122 18.60 11.71 15.99
CA THR A 122 17.97 10.42 15.63
C THR A 122 16.68 10.19 16.41
N LYS A 123 16.64 10.55 17.68
CA LYS A 123 15.44 10.46 18.53
C LYS A 123 14.35 11.44 18.09
N THR A 124 14.68 12.69 17.82
CA THR A 124 13.75 13.70 17.30
C THR A 124 13.19 13.28 15.94
N LEU A 125 14.03 12.77 15.02
CA LEU A 125 13.56 12.28 13.71
C LEU A 125 12.62 11.07 13.83
N LYS A 126 12.89 10.15 14.77
CA LYS A 126 11.97 9.04 15.08
C LYS A 126 10.62 9.57 15.59
N GLU A 127 10.64 10.57 16.46
CA GLU A 127 9.41 11.16 17.02
C GLU A 127 8.61 11.91 15.96
N VAL A 128 9.26 12.74 15.14
CA VAL A 128 8.67 13.39 13.95
C VAL A 128 8.05 12.35 13.02
N GLY A 129 8.74 11.23 12.80
CA GLY A 129 8.25 10.11 11.99
C GLY A 129 6.99 9.47 12.57
N ARG A 130 6.94 9.24 13.89
CA ARG A 130 5.77 8.69 14.59
C ARG A 130 4.58 9.64 14.54
N GLN A 131 4.80 10.93 14.82
CA GLN A 131 3.74 11.95 14.79
C GLN A 131 3.19 12.16 13.39
N SER A 132 4.04 12.19 12.37
CA SER A 132 3.62 12.25 10.96
C SER A 132 2.82 11.02 10.54
N ALA A 133 3.19 9.83 11.03
CA ALA A 133 2.42 8.61 10.79
C ALA A 133 1.07 8.66 11.50
N GLN A 134 1.01 9.14 12.74
CA GLN A 134 -0.22 9.28 13.51
C GLN A 134 -1.19 10.28 12.86
N LEU A 135 -0.69 11.41 12.37
CA LEU A 135 -1.48 12.41 11.65
C LEU A 135 -2.12 11.80 10.37
N LYS A 136 -1.36 11.00 9.63
CA LYS A 136 -1.90 10.25 8.47
C LYS A 136 -2.99 9.27 8.91
N LYS A 137 -2.78 8.52 9.99
CA LYS A 137 -3.80 7.59 10.52
C LYS A 137 -5.08 8.32 10.91
N LEU A 138 -4.98 9.45 11.62
CA LEU A 138 -6.15 10.23 12.04
C LEU A 138 -6.95 10.75 10.84
N ARG A 139 -6.28 11.28 9.80
CA ARG A 139 -6.96 11.71 8.57
C ARG A 139 -7.74 10.57 7.92
N ILE A 140 -7.11 9.41 7.83
CA ILE A 140 -7.73 8.21 7.25
C ILE A 140 -8.91 7.79 8.13
N ALA A 141 -8.74 7.65 9.44
CA ALA A 141 -9.83 7.31 10.36
C ALA A 141 -11.02 8.27 10.23
N ASN A 142 -10.77 9.58 10.13
CA ASN A 142 -11.82 10.58 9.96
C ASN A 142 -12.59 10.41 8.65
N HIS A 143 -11.87 10.31 7.53
CA HIS A 143 -12.46 10.09 6.21
C HIS A 143 -13.33 8.83 6.14
N LEU A 144 -13.08 7.88 7.03
CA LEU A 144 -13.75 6.59 7.09
C LEU A 144 -14.82 6.50 8.18
N GLY A 145 -15.07 7.58 8.92
CA GLY A 145 -16.00 7.61 10.04
C GLY A 145 -15.61 6.66 11.19
N MET A 146 -14.31 6.43 11.39
CA MET A 146 -13.80 5.57 12.47
C MET A 146 -13.61 6.37 13.76
N ASP A 147 -13.93 5.76 14.89
CA ASP A 147 -13.76 6.38 16.22
C ASP A 147 -12.31 6.37 16.73
N SER A 148 -11.42 5.55 16.13
CA SER A 148 -10.02 5.44 16.57
C SER A 148 -9.03 5.10 15.45
N THR A 149 -7.75 5.34 15.69
CA THR A 149 -6.64 4.98 14.79
C THR A 149 -6.00 3.63 15.09
N GLN A 150 -6.46 2.90 16.11
CA GLN A 150 -5.82 1.64 16.54
C GLN A 150 -5.83 0.60 15.42
N GLU A 151 -6.94 0.50 14.70
CA GLU A 151 -7.04 -0.39 13.55
C GLU A 151 -6.12 0.02 12.39
N LEU A 152 -5.59 1.25 12.38
CA LEU A 152 -4.67 1.75 11.34
C LEU A 152 -3.18 1.52 11.70
N GLU A 153 -2.89 0.87 12.84
CA GLU A 153 -1.54 0.45 13.22
C GLU A 153 -0.89 -0.42 12.14
N GLY A 154 0.31 -0.04 11.67
CA GLY A 154 1.02 -0.75 10.58
C GLY A 154 0.45 -0.51 9.16
N ARG A 155 -0.60 0.29 8.99
CA ARG A 155 -1.31 0.49 7.72
C ARG A 155 -0.90 1.82 7.05
N LEU A 156 0.21 1.77 6.30
CA LEU A 156 0.86 2.92 5.65
C LEU A 156 0.25 3.37 4.31
N ASP A 157 -0.82 2.72 3.83
CA ASP A 157 -1.31 2.89 2.46
C ASP A 157 -2.26 4.09 2.27
N GLY A 158 -2.41 4.95 3.28
CA GLY A 158 -3.21 6.16 3.14
C GLY A 158 -4.71 5.86 2.95
N VAL A 159 -5.40 6.75 2.25
CA VAL A 159 -6.80 6.59 1.84
C VAL A 159 -7.02 5.38 0.90
N ALA A 160 -5.98 4.93 0.20
CA ALA A 160 -6.06 3.78 -0.71
C ALA A 160 -6.18 2.44 0.03
N TYR A 161 -5.89 2.40 1.34
CA TYR A 161 -5.86 1.18 2.15
C TYR A 161 -7.08 0.27 1.94
N ILE A 162 -8.30 0.82 2.00
CA ILE A 162 -9.50 -0.03 2.01
C ILE A 162 -9.80 -0.59 0.64
N GLN A 163 -9.63 0.22 -0.41
CA GLN A 163 -9.78 -0.24 -1.78
C GLN A 163 -8.76 -1.36 -2.06
N ARG A 164 -7.51 -1.19 -1.62
CA ARG A 164 -6.49 -2.26 -1.71
C ARG A 164 -6.89 -3.52 -0.93
N LEU A 165 -7.51 -3.36 0.24
CA LEU A 165 -8.02 -4.49 1.02
C LEU A 165 -9.20 -5.19 0.32
N ALA A 166 -10.13 -4.42 -0.24
CA ALA A 166 -11.24 -4.91 -1.04
C ALA A 166 -10.74 -5.74 -2.23
N ALA A 167 -9.78 -5.18 -2.97
CA ALA A 167 -9.12 -5.84 -4.09
C ALA A 167 -8.41 -7.12 -3.66
N ASP A 168 -7.74 -7.15 -2.50
CA ASP A 168 -7.11 -8.37 -1.99
C ASP A 168 -8.14 -9.45 -1.63
N GLN A 169 -9.30 -9.07 -1.07
CA GLN A 169 -10.38 -10.00 -0.77
C GLN A 169 -11.03 -10.55 -2.05
N ALA A 170 -11.30 -9.68 -3.04
CA ALA A 170 -11.79 -10.11 -4.35
C ALA A 170 -10.78 -11.02 -5.05
N ALA A 171 -9.48 -10.72 -4.94
CA ALA A 171 -8.41 -11.56 -5.47
C ALA A 171 -8.40 -12.94 -4.82
N LYS A 172 -8.67 -13.05 -3.51
CA LYS A 172 -8.79 -14.33 -2.82
C LYS A 172 -9.93 -15.18 -3.39
N GLU A 173 -11.06 -14.56 -3.68
CA GLU A 173 -12.23 -15.23 -4.27
C GLU A 173 -11.97 -15.68 -5.72
N VAL A 174 -11.29 -14.84 -6.50
CA VAL A 174 -10.81 -15.20 -7.84
C VAL A 174 -9.88 -16.41 -7.78
N LEU A 175 -8.85 -16.38 -6.94
CA LEU A 175 -7.90 -17.48 -6.80
C LEU A 175 -8.58 -18.79 -6.41
N ALA A 176 -9.53 -18.74 -5.46
CA ALA A 176 -10.30 -19.91 -5.04
C ALA A 176 -11.20 -20.45 -6.17
N THR A 177 -11.85 -19.56 -6.93
CA THR A 177 -12.73 -19.93 -8.05
C THR A 177 -11.95 -20.56 -9.20
N VAL A 178 -10.82 -19.94 -9.58
CA VAL A 178 -9.91 -20.44 -10.61
C VAL A 178 -9.34 -21.81 -10.23
N ALA A 179 -8.91 -21.97 -8.97
CA ALA A 179 -8.38 -23.24 -8.46
C ALA A 179 -9.45 -24.34 -8.44
N LYS A 180 -10.66 -24.05 -7.96
CA LYS A 180 -11.78 -25.02 -7.94
C LYS A 180 -12.15 -25.49 -9.34
N ALA A 181 -12.10 -24.60 -10.33
CA ALA A 181 -12.38 -24.92 -11.72
C ALA A 181 -11.18 -25.51 -12.48
N ASN A 182 -10.02 -25.66 -11.82
CA ASN A 182 -8.76 -26.13 -12.41
C ASN A 182 -8.42 -25.45 -13.76
N ARG A 183 -8.56 -24.13 -13.80
CA ARG A 183 -8.30 -23.33 -15.00
C ARG A 183 -7.24 -22.26 -14.77
N LYS A 184 -6.86 -21.59 -15.87
CA LYS A 184 -6.05 -20.38 -15.83
C LYS A 184 -6.89 -19.18 -15.39
N ILE A 185 -6.24 -18.18 -14.82
CA ILE A 185 -6.88 -16.90 -14.52
C ILE A 185 -7.14 -16.10 -15.81
N SER A 186 -8.26 -15.40 -15.91
CA SER A 186 -8.61 -14.60 -17.10
C SER A 186 -8.26 -13.12 -16.96
N GLU A 187 -8.17 -12.38 -18.06
CA GLU A 187 -8.07 -10.92 -18.08
C GLU A 187 -9.26 -10.26 -17.39
N HIS A 188 -10.47 -10.77 -17.61
CA HIS A 188 -11.68 -10.27 -16.96
C HIS A 188 -11.53 -10.28 -15.43
N GLU A 189 -11.03 -11.36 -14.86
CA GLU A 189 -10.83 -11.49 -13.41
C GLU A 189 -9.72 -10.58 -12.87
N VAL A 190 -8.65 -10.39 -13.65
CA VAL A 190 -7.60 -9.43 -13.31
C VAL A 190 -8.16 -8.01 -13.30
N VAL A 191 -8.96 -7.64 -14.30
CA VAL A 191 -9.62 -6.33 -14.38
C VAL A 191 -10.59 -6.13 -13.21
N MET A 192 -11.41 -7.13 -12.86
CA MET A 192 -12.31 -7.04 -11.70
C MET A 192 -11.58 -6.73 -10.39
N VAL A 193 -10.38 -7.29 -10.21
CA VAL A 193 -9.52 -7.06 -9.05
C VAL A 193 -8.85 -5.68 -9.12
N LEU A 194 -8.40 -5.26 -10.31
CA LEU A 194 -7.80 -3.94 -10.54
C LEU A 194 -8.80 -2.79 -10.37
N ASP A 195 -10.06 -2.98 -10.77
CA ASP A 195 -11.13 -2.00 -10.60
C ASP A 195 -11.40 -1.67 -9.14
N GLN A 196 -11.14 -2.63 -8.25
CA GLN A 196 -11.25 -2.44 -6.81
C GLN A 196 -9.96 -1.88 -6.18
N TRP A 197 -8.82 -1.94 -6.88
CA TRP A 197 -7.54 -1.53 -6.31
C TRP A 197 -7.49 -0.03 -6.04
N GLY A 198 -7.05 0.32 -4.82
CA GLY A 198 -6.82 1.71 -4.45
C GLY A 198 -5.52 2.22 -5.05
N PHE A 199 -5.61 2.93 -6.17
CA PHE A 199 -4.45 3.60 -6.77
C PHE A 199 -4.15 4.91 -6.03
N ALA A 200 -2.91 5.04 -5.54
CA ALA A 200 -2.45 6.31 -5.01
C ALA A 200 -2.16 7.31 -6.15
N MET A 201 -2.40 8.60 -5.92
CA MET A 201 -1.89 9.65 -6.79
C MET A 201 -0.37 9.73 -6.63
N ASN A 202 0.37 9.62 -7.74
CA ASN A 202 1.83 9.61 -7.73
C ASN A 202 2.38 10.86 -8.43
N PRO A 203 2.81 11.89 -7.67
CA PRO A 203 3.40 13.10 -8.23
C PRO A 203 4.90 12.93 -8.58
N ASN A 204 5.51 11.79 -8.24
CA ASN A 204 6.96 11.59 -8.40
C ASN A 204 7.36 10.97 -9.74
N ARG A 205 6.38 10.54 -10.55
CA ARG A 205 6.59 9.90 -11.87
C ARG A 205 6.66 10.93 -13.00
N ILE A 206 7.42 11.99 -12.77
CA ILE A 206 7.54 13.15 -13.67
C ILE A 206 7.96 12.71 -15.09
N ASN A 207 8.82 11.69 -15.19
CA ASN A 207 9.34 11.20 -16.46
C ASN A 207 8.28 10.60 -17.40
N VAL A 208 7.11 10.20 -16.89
CA VAL A 208 6.02 9.63 -17.71
C VAL A 208 4.82 10.56 -17.81
N MET A 209 4.86 11.71 -17.13
CA MET A 209 3.81 12.71 -17.20
C MET A 209 3.92 13.49 -18.50
N ARG A 210 2.78 13.72 -19.14
CA ARG A 210 2.67 14.62 -20.28
C ARG A 210 2.57 16.06 -19.78
N GLU A 211 2.78 17.01 -20.68
CA GLU A 211 2.63 18.43 -20.38
C GLU A 211 1.27 18.73 -19.74
N GLY A 212 1.27 19.49 -18.66
CA GLY A 212 0.06 19.84 -17.89
C GLY A 212 -0.44 18.78 -16.90
N VAL A 213 0.16 17.59 -16.84
CA VAL A 213 -0.24 16.53 -15.89
C VAL A 213 0.56 16.63 -14.58
N GLU A 214 -0.11 16.83 -13.46
CA GLU A 214 0.54 17.01 -12.14
C GLU A 214 0.82 15.69 -11.39
N TRP A 215 0.05 14.64 -11.69
CA TRP A 215 0.16 13.33 -11.05
C TRP A 215 -0.40 12.22 -11.95
N VAL A 216 0.00 10.98 -11.69
CA VAL A 216 -0.53 9.79 -12.38
C VAL A 216 -0.90 8.68 -11.38
N HIS A 217 -1.80 7.77 -11.75
CA HIS A 217 -2.07 6.56 -10.98
C HIS A 217 -1.09 5.45 -11.37
N SER A 218 -0.03 5.28 -10.57
CA SER A 218 1.00 4.28 -10.79
C SER A 218 1.54 3.76 -9.46
N ASP A 219 1.36 2.46 -9.24
CA ASP A 219 1.89 1.73 -8.09
C ASP A 219 2.99 0.75 -8.54
N THR A 220 4.09 0.71 -7.80
CA THR A 220 5.14 -0.31 -7.96
C THR A 220 4.97 -1.38 -6.89
N LEU A 221 4.71 -2.61 -7.33
CA LEU A 221 4.64 -3.81 -6.51
C LEU A 221 5.90 -4.65 -6.74
N GLY A 222 6.30 -5.45 -5.76
CA GLY A 222 7.52 -6.26 -5.76
C GLY A 222 8.65 -5.54 -5.05
N ALA A 223 9.85 -5.64 -5.58
CA ALA A 223 11.05 -5.01 -5.02
C ALA A 223 11.14 -3.52 -5.38
N ILE A 224 11.73 -2.72 -4.48
CA ILE A 224 12.23 -1.39 -4.83
C ILE A 224 13.65 -1.20 -4.30
N ALA A 225 14.50 -0.61 -5.14
CA ALA A 225 15.84 -0.20 -4.75
C ALA A 225 15.79 1.25 -4.23
N ARG A 226 15.98 1.45 -2.94
CA ARG A 226 15.96 2.77 -2.29
C ARG A 226 17.26 3.54 -2.53
N ARG A 227 17.20 4.86 -2.34
CA ARG A 227 18.37 5.75 -2.48
C ARG A 227 19.47 5.48 -1.45
N ASP A 228 19.14 4.86 -0.32
CA ASP A 228 20.07 4.51 0.76
C ASP A 228 20.81 3.17 0.53
N GLY A 229 20.62 2.51 -0.61
CA GLY A 229 21.27 1.24 -0.90
C GLY A 229 20.37 0.03 -0.68
N LEU A 230 19.35 0.14 0.17
CA LEU A 230 18.53 -1.00 0.55
C LEU A 230 17.55 -1.41 -0.55
N ILE A 231 17.32 -2.72 -0.63
CA ILE A 231 16.35 -3.32 -1.53
C ILE A 231 15.41 -4.17 -0.71
N LEU A 232 14.13 -3.87 -0.83
CA LEU A 232 13.10 -4.55 -0.08
C LEU A 232 11.78 -4.58 -0.86
N PRO A 233 10.88 -5.51 -0.51
CA PRO A 233 9.51 -5.49 -1.00
C PRO A 233 8.82 -4.17 -0.65
N THR A 234 8.02 -3.64 -1.55
CA THR A 234 7.15 -2.50 -1.23
C THR A 234 6.07 -2.95 -0.24
N PRO A 235 5.63 -2.09 0.69
CA PRO A 235 4.61 -2.46 1.67
C PRO A 235 3.33 -3.04 1.08
N PRO A 236 2.79 -2.56 -0.06
CA PRO A 236 1.58 -3.15 -0.64
C PRO A 236 1.78 -4.61 -1.08
N THR A 237 2.98 -4.99 -1.51
CA THR A 237 3.27 -6.36 -1.96
C THR A 237 3.11 -7.38 -0.85
N THR A 238 3.57 -7.09 0.35
CA THR A 238 3.47 -8.01 1.48
C THR A 238 2.13 -7.91 2.20
N LYS A 239 1.46 -6.75 2.14
CA LYS A 239 0.17 -6.54 2.81
C LYS A 239 -1.04 -7.07 2.04
N TYR A 240 -0.97 -7.12 0.72
CA TYR A 240 -2.06 -7.58 -0.15
C TYR A 240 -1.59 -8.78 -0.98
N PRO A 241 -1.35 -9.93 -0.30
CA PRO A 241 -0.71 -11.09 -0.92
C PRO A 241 -1.59 -11.78 -1.97
N ASN A 242 -2.92 -11.75 -1.83
CA ASN A 242 -3.83 -12.37 -2.79
C ASN A 242 -3.91 -11.52 -4.06
N PHE A 243 -3.96 -10.20 -3.91
CA PHE A 243 -3.86 -9.26 -5.01
C PHE A 243 -2.56 -9.49 -5.80
N MET A 244 -1.42 -9.57 -5.09
CA MET A 244 -0.13 -9.86 -5.71
C MET A 244 -0.16 -11.21 -6.45
N LYS A 245 -0.71 -12.26 -5.82
CA LYS A 245 -0.81 -13.61 -6.42
C LYS A 245 -1.67 -13.65 -7.68
N VAL A 246 -2.73 -12.85 -7.79
CA VAL A 246 -3.52 -12.72 -9.02
C VAL A 246 -2.64 -12.20 -10.16
N LEU A 247 -1.86 -11.15 -9.92
CA LEU A 247 -0.99 -10.55 -10.95
C LEU A 247 0.17 -11.47 -11.36
N THR A 248 0.78 -12.16 -10.40
CA THR A 248 1.88 -13.11 -10.69
C THR A 248 1.37 -14.38 -11.37
N LYS A 249 0.21 -14.90 -10.93
CA LYS A 249 -0.43 -16.06 -11.56
C LYS A 249 -0.87 -15.76 -12.99
N TYR A 250 -1.42 -14.57 -13.26
CA TYR A 250 -1.81 -14.17 -14.61
C TYR A 250 -0.61 -14.21 -15.56
N LEU A 251 0.52 -13.61 -15.19
CA LEU A 251 1.72 -13.74 -16.02
C LEU A 251 2.15 -15.21 -16.15
N SER A 252 2.21 -15.98 -15.06
CA SER A 252 2.65 -17.38 -15.13
C SER A 252 1.76 -18.27 -15.99
N ASP A 253 0.44 -18.04 -16.00
CA ASP A 253 -0.54 -18.82 -16.76
C ASP A 253 -0.46 -18.53 -18.27
N HIS A 254 -0.06 -17.30 -18.63
CA HIS A 254 -0.09 -16.79 -20.01
C HIS A 254 1.28 -16.48 -20.62
N MET A 255 2.36 -16.64 -19.86
CA MET A 255 3.71 -16.47 -20.36
C MET A 255 3.99 -17.47 -21.50
N PRO A 256 4.60 -17.02 -22.61
CA PRO A 256 5.07 -17.91 -23.67
C PRO A 256 6.00 -18.99 -23.11
N GLU A 257 5.89 -20.21 -23.64
CA GLU A 257 6.56 -21.40 -23.09
C GLU A 257 8.09 -21.22 -23.02
N GLU A 258 8.66 -20.60 -24.04
CA GLU A 258 10.09 -20.28 -24.18
C GLU A 258 10.61 -19.34 -23.08
N TYR A 259 9.74 -18.58 -22.43
CA TYR A 259 10.08 -17.65 -21.36
C TYR A 259 9.74 -18.17 -19.96
N LYS A 260 8.95 -19.23 -19.81
CA LYS A 260 8.54 -19.76 -18.49
C LYS A 260 9.71 -20.13 -17.57
N THR A 261 10.83 -20.57 -18.15
CA THR A 261 12.04 -20.95 -17.43
C THR A 261 13.14 -19.88 -17.48
N ARG A 262 12.98 -18.85 -18.32
CA ARG A 262 14.02 -17.83 -18.59
C ARG A 262 13.70 -16.47 -18.01
N PHE A 263 12.42 -16.10 -17.94
CA PHE A 263 12.01 -14.79 -17.48
C PHE A 263 11.83 -14.76 -15.97
N GLY A 264 12.76 -14.09 -15.29
CA GLY A 264 12.62 -13.66 -13.91
C GLY A 264 12.37 -12.16 -13.84
N TYR A 265 11.68 -11.73 -12.79
CA TYR A 265 11.38 -10.33 -12.53
C TYR A 265 11.32 -10.07 -11.03
N THR A 266 11.48 -8.82 -10.62
CA THR A 266 11.40 -8.45 -9.19
C THR A 266 10.17 -7.63 -8.88
N SER A 267 9.60 -6.95 -9.88
CA SER A 267 8.64 -5.89 -9.68
C SER A 267 7.60 -5.80 -10.80
N ILE A 268 6.45 -5.24 -10.48
CA ILE A 268 5.36 -4.95 -11.40
C ILE A 268 4.97 -3.48 -11.22
N ASN A 269 5.02 -2.70 -12.30
CA ASN A 269 4.34 -1.42 -12.33
C ASN A 269 2.89 -1.66 -12.77
N VAL A 270 1.96 -1.26 -11.91
CA VAL A 270 0.51 -1.32 -12.15
C VAL A 270 0.06 0.13 -12.36
N ASN A 271 -0.35 0.45 -13.58
CA ASN A 271 -0.74 1.79 -13.97
C ASN A 271 -2.23 1.83 -14.31
N LYS A 272 -2.89 2.96 -14.04
CA LYS A 272 -4.30 3.20 -14.37
C LYS A 272 -4.48 4.52 -15.10
N ASP A 273 -5.22 4.49 -16.20
CA ASP A 273 -5.83 5.64 -16.88
C ASP A 273 -4.87 6.82 -17.19
N TYR A 274 -3.62 6.52 -17.56
CA TYR A 274 -2.74 7.51 -18.16
C TYR A 274 -1.93 6.94 -19.33
N ALA A 275 -1.67 7.79 -20.32
CA ALA A 275 -0.81 7.48 -21.46
C ALA A 275 0.59 8.03 -21.18
N GLY A 276 1.52 7.15 -20.79
CA GLY A 276 2.88 7.52 -20.46
C GLY A 276 3.57 8.26 -21.61
N ALA A 277 4.13 9.44 -21.31
CA ALA A 277 4.99 10.19 -22.22
C ALA A 277 6.21 9.38 -22.64
N ARG A 278 6.93 9.82 -23.69
CA ARG A 278 8.17 9.17 -24.10
C ARG A 278 9.20 9.18 -23.00
N HIS A 279 9.69 7.99 -22.63
CA HIS A 279 10.67 7.84 -21.58
C HIS A 279 11.52 6.57 -21.75
N ARG A 280 12.53 6.47 -20.89
CA ARG A 280 13.35 5.28 -20.64
C ARG A 280 13.20 4.95 -19.16
N ASP A 281 13.00 3.68 -18.81
CA ASP A 281 12.83 3.25 -17.42
C ASP A 281 14.18 3.16 -16.71
N GLN A 282 14.67 4.31 -16.26
CA GLN A 282 15.91 4.40 -15.49
C GLN A 282 15.82 3.53 -14.23
N GLY A 283 16.76 2.59 -14.11
CA GLY A 283 16.82 1.67 -12.98
C GLY A 283 16.24 0.28 -13.26
N ASN A 284 15.82 -0.02 -14.50
CA ASN A 284 15.50 -1.38 -14.91
C ASN A 284 16.75 -2.11 -15.43
N ARG A 285 16.81 -3.43 -15.24
CA ARG A 285 17.87 -4.30 -15.81
C ARG A 285 17.51 -4.85 -17.20
N GLY A 286 16.84 -4.04 -18.03
CA GLY A 286 16.60 -4.29 -19.45
C GLY A 286 15.21 -4.87 -19.77
N PRO A 287 15.10 -6.17 -20.11
CA PRO A 287 13.87 -6.79 -20.58
C PRO A 287 12.70 -6.66 -19.59
N SER A 288 11.52 -6.32 -20.11
CA SER A 288 10.26 -6.20 -19.37
C SER A 288 9.11 -6.79 -20.17
N PHE A 289 8.18 -7.48 -19.48
CA PHE A 289 6.92 -7.92 -20.07
C PHE A 289 5.84 -6.87 -19.82
N LEU A 290 5.08 -6.52 -20.85
CA LEU A 290 3.98 -5.58 -20.78
C LEU A 290 2.69 -6.20 -21.30
N LYS A 291 1.60 -5.92 -20.58
CA LYS A 291 0.24 -6.23 -20.99
C LYS A 291 -0.67 -5.06 -20.62
N ALA A 292 -1.55 -4.65 -21.54
CA ALA A 292 -2.62 -3.70 -21.25
C ALA A 292 -3.95 -4.43 -21.10
N LEU A 293 -4.78 -3.96 -20.17
CA LEU A 293 -6.05 -4.57 -19.78
C LEU A 293 -7.13 -3.49 -19.63
N GLY A 294 -8.40 -3.90 -19.61
CA GLY A 294 -9.54 -3.00 -19.44
C GLY A 294 -10.27 -2.68 -20.75
N ASP A 295 -11.28 -1.84 -20.64
CA ASP A 295 -12.11 -1.42 -21.77
C ASP A 295 -11.67 -0.05 -22.31
N PHE A 296 -10.77 -0.09 -23.30
CA PHE A 296 -10.24 1.10 -23.95
C PHE A 296 -10.05 0.91 -25.46
N LYS A 297 -9.97 2.01 -26.19
CA LYS A 297 -9.62 2.09 -27.62
C LYS A 297 -8.44 3.04 -27.83
N GLY A 298 -7.49 2.65 -28.68
CA GLY A 298 -6.19 3.31 -28.83
C GLY A 298 -5.18 2.80 -27.79
N GLY A 299 -4.19 3.60 -27.43
CA GLY A 299 -3.26 3.27 -26.35
C GLY A 299 -2.18 2.24 -26.72
N GLU A 300 -1.88 2.14 -28.01
CA GLU A 300 -0.79 1.34 -28.55
C GLU A 300 0.56 1.79 -27.99
N LEU A 301 1.46 0.84 -27.76
CA LEU A 301 2.82 1.11 -27.35
C LEU A 301 3.65 1.49 -28.58
N GLN A 302 4.29 2.64 -28.55
CA GLN A 302 5.38 2.99 -29.46
C GLN A 302 6.69 2.60 -28.79
N TYR A 303 7.48 1.75 -29.43
CA TYR A 303 8.77 1.28 -28.94
C TYR A 303 9.86 1.58 -29.96
N PHE A 304 10.98 2.14 -29.51
CA PHE A 304 12.08 2.57 -30.36
C PHE A 304 13.25 1.57 -30.22
N PRO A 305 13.26 0.47 -30.98
CA PRO A 305 14.26 -0.58 -30.80
C PRO A 305 15.68 -0.11 -31.12
N GLY A 306 15.84 0.91 -31.99
CA GLY A 306 17.13 1.50 -32.33
C GLY A 306 17.69 2.47 -31.29
N ASP A 307 16.96 2.78 -30.21
CA ASP A 307 17.42 3.72 -29.20
C ASP A 307 18.57 3.13 -28.35
N ASP A 308 19.77 3.64 -28.58
CA ASP A 308 21.00 3.29 -27.86
C ASP A 308 21.28 4.23 -26.66
N ARG A 309 20.40 5.22 -26.45
CA ARG A 309 20.48 6.28 -25.43
C ARG A 309 21.55 7.36 -25.70
N SER A 310 22.15 7.40 -26.89
CA SER A 310 23.08 8.46 -27.29
C SER A 310 22.37 9.79 -27.59
N ARG A 311 21.14 9.70 -28.12
CA ARG A 311 20.28 10.85 -28.48
C ARG A 311 19.31 11.24 -27.37
N LYS A 312 18.86 12.50 -27.39
CA LYS A 312 17.74 12.96 -26.55
C LYS A 312 16.42 12.36 -27.05
N LEU A 313 15.40 12.31 -26.19
CA LEU A 313 14.13 11.65 -26.51
C LEU A 313 13.36 12.36 -27.64
N GLU A 314 13.52 13.68 -27.71
CA GLU A 314 12.88 14.56 -28.69
C GLU A 314 13.53 14.43 -30.08
N GLU A 315 14.76 13.93 -30.14
CA GLU A 315 15.51 13.70 -31.39
C GLU A 315 15.15 12.37 -32.06
N LEU A 316 14.39 11.50 -31.37
CA LEU A 316 13.92 10.22 -31.91
C LEU A 316 12.69 10.47 -32.78
N SER A 317 12.79 10.15 -34.07
CA SER A 317 11.70 10.35 -35.02
C SER A 317 10.61 9.29 -34.83
N PRO A 318 9.31 9.64 -34.86
CA PRO A 318 8.22 8.68 -34.79
C PRO A 318 8.27 7.55 -35.84
N CYS A 319 8.97 7.74 -36.97
CA CYS A 319 9.16 6.67 -37.97
C CYS A 319 10.14 5.57 -37.52
N GLU A 320 10.92 5.82 -36.47
CA GLU A 320 11.82 4.84 -35.84
C GLU A 320 11.08 3.94 -34.83
N ALA A 321 9.78 4.18 -34.60
CA ALA A 321 8.99 3.44 -33.64
C ALA A 321 8.30 2.22 -34.27
N LEU A 322 8.35 1.09 -33.56
CA LEU A 322 7.45 -0.03 -33.74
C LEU A 322 6.18 0.19 -32.92
N THR A 323 5.03 -0.12 -33.51
CA THR A 323 3.72 0.00 -32.84
C THR A 323 3.22 -1.37 -32.40
N PHE A 324 2.91 -1.53 -31.12
CA PHE A 324 2.36 -2.78 -30.57
C PHE A 324 0.99 -2.58 -29.92
N ASP A 325 0.08 -3.51 -30.20
CA ASP A 325 -1.23 -3.60 -29.57
C ASP A 325 -1.15 -4.37 -28.26
N ALA A 326 -0.85 -3.65 -27.18
CA ALA A 326 -0.77 -4.22 -25.84
C ALA A 326 -2.11 -4.75 -25.30
N LYS A 327 -3.24 -4.40 -25.93
CA LYS A 327 -4.57 -4.91 -25.53
C LYS A 327 -4.72 -6.34 -26.01
N ASN A 328 -4.29 -6.64 -27.22
CA ASN A 328 -4.51 -7.94 -27.86
C ASN A 328 -3.31 -8.88 -27.83
N GLY A 329 -2.28 -8.59 -27.03
CA GLY A 329 -1.14 -9.49 -26.85
C GLY A 329 -0.20 -9.09 -25.72
N PHE A 330 0.69 -10.02 -25.35
CA PHE A 330 1.83 -9.73 -24.48
C PHE A 330 2.99 -9.17 -25.30
N ILE A 331 3.71 -8.21 -24.72
CA ILE A 331 4.89 -7.60 -25.33
C ILE A 331 6.10 -7.84 -24.44
N LEU A 332 7.19 -8.33 -25.01
CA LEU A 332 8.51 -8.28 -24.40
C LEU A 332 9.29 -7.15 -25.07
N PHE A 333 9.90 -6.27 -24.29
CA PHE A 333 10.69 -5.15 -24.81
C PHE A 333 11.79 -4.75 -23.81
N ASP A 334 12.78 -3.99 -24.27
CA ASP A 334 13.80 -3.42 -23.40
C ASP A 334 13.31 -2.09 -22.81
N GLY A 335 12.97 -2.08 -21.52
CA GLY A 335 12.47 -0.87 -20.84
C GLY A 335 13.51 0.27 -20.78
N ASN A 336 14.78 -0.03 -21.03
CA ASN A 336 15.83 1.00 -21.08
C ASN A 336 15.88 1.77 -22.41
N ARG A 337 15.13 1.34 -23.42
CA ARG A 337 14.96 2.06 -24.69
C ARG A 337 13.73 2.94 -24.64
N ALA A 338 13.71 3.96 -25.49
CA ALA A 338 12.60 4.88 -25.56
C ALA A 338 11.29 4.16 -25.90
N HIS A 339 10.25 4.52 -25.17
CA HIS A 339 8.90 4.04 -25.41
C HIS A 339 7.87 5.04 -24.89
N GLU A 340 6.69 5.03 -25.50
CA GLU A 340 5.54 5.87 -25.14
C GLU A 340 4.23 5.16 -25.40
N VAL A 341 3.16 5.61 -24.76
CA VAL A 341 1.81 5.12 -24.98
C VAL A 341 1.02 6.18 -25.76
N GLN A 342 0.41 5.76 -26.87
CA GLN A 342 -0.49 6.63 -27.65
C GLN A 342 -1.75 7.00 -26.86
N ASP A 343 -2.47 7.98 -27.36
CA ASP A 343 -3.73 8.42 -26.75
C ASP A 343 -4.74 7.29 -26.79
N PHE A 344 -5.56 7.20 -25.75
CA PHE A 344 -6.67 6.27 -25.68
C PHE A 344 -7.90 6.91 -25.05
N LYS A 345 -9.04 6.26 -25.26
CA LYS A 345 -10.30 6.56 -24.58
C LYS A 345 -10.78 5.30 -23.85
N GLY A 346 -11.38 5.47 -22.68
CA GLY A 346 -11.86 4.39 -21.82
C GLY A 346 -10.94 4.12 -20.63
N HIS A 347 -11.13 2.97 -19.98
CA HIS A 347 -10.38 2.55 -18.80
C HIS A 347 -9.27 1.59 -19.17
N ARG A 348 -8.02 1.98 -18.90
CA ARG A 348 -6.82 1.24 -19.28
C ARG A 348 -5.96 0.98 -18.05
N TYR A 349 -5.71 -0.29 -17.81
CA TYR A 349 -4.65 -0.74 -16.93
C TYR A 349 -3.44 -1.19 -17.74
N SER A 350 -2.24 -1.06 -17.18
CA SER A 350 -1.07 -1.77 -17.69
C SER A 350 -0.31 -2.46 -16.59
N LEU A 351 0.09 -3.70 -16.84
CA LEU A 351 0.98 -4.48 -16.00
C LEU A 351 2.34 -4.55 -16.70
N VAL A 352 3.37 -3.98 -16.08
CA VAL A 352 4.75 -4.01 -16.59
C VAL A 352 5.61 -4.77 -15.60
N TYR A 353 6.03 -5.97 -15.96
CA TYR A 353 6.86 -6.86 -15.16
C TYR A 353 8.32 -6.62 -15.50
N PHE A 354 9.13 -6.21 -14.51
CA PHE A 354 10.50 -5.79 -14.72
C PHE A 354 11.43 -6.21 -13.58
N THR A 355 12.73 -6.13 -13.83
CA THR A 355 13.77 -6.34 -12.82
C THR A 355 14.37 -5.00 -12.43
N CYS A 356 14.28 -4.62 -11.16
CA CYS A 356 14.88 -3.40 -10.64
C CYS A 356 16.40 -3.54 -10.51
N ASN A 357 17.11 -2.42 -10.57
CA ASN A 357 18.55 -2.38 -10.39
C ASN A 357 18.95 -2.89 -9.00
N ARG A 358 20.15 -3.47 -8.92
CA ARG A 358 20.75 -4.08 -7.73
C ARG A 358 19.97 -5.28 -7.17
N SER A 359 19.02 -5.86 -7.91
CA SER A 359 18.21 -7.01 -7.45
C SER A 359 19.02 -8.16 -6.82
N ASP A 360 20.27 -8.34 -7.25
CA ASP A 360 21.27 -9.25 -6.70
C ASP A 360 21.60 -9.02 -5.21
N GLN A 361 21.41 -7.81 -4.69
CA GLN A 361 21.72 -7.41 -3.31
C GLN A 361 20.51 -7.54 -2.35
N MET A 362 19.37 -8.06 -2.84
CA MET A 362 18.19 -8.27 -1.99
C MET A 362 18.48 -9.35 -0.93
N PRO A 363 18.17 -9.10 0.37
CA PRO A 363 18.28 -10.12 1.40
C PRO A 363 17.48 -11.39 1.08
N ALA A 364 18.02 -12.57 1.43
CA ALA A 364 17.41 -13.86 1.11
C ALA A 364 16.00 -14.03 1.68
N GLU A 365 15.70 -13.48 2.86
CA GLU A 365 14.35 -13.52 3.44
C GLU A 365 13.33 -12.79 2.55
N ASN A 366 13.73 -11.66 1.98
CA ASN A 366 12.88 -10.85 1.12
C ASN A 366 12.67 -11.53 -0.22
N GLN A 367 13.72 -12.15 -0.78
CA GLN A 367 13.57 -12.98 -1.98
C GLN A 367 12.59 -14.14 -1.74
N LYS A 368 12.69 -14.82 -0.59
CA LYS A 368 11.76 -15.89 -0.19
C LYS A 368 10.33 -15.38 -0.07
N ALA A 369 10.12 -14.20 0.55
CA ALA A 369 8.81 -13.59 0.67
C ALA A 369 8.19 -13.28 -0.70
N LEU A 370 8.98 -12.74 -1.65
CA LEU A 370 8.51 -12.49 -3.02
C LEU A 370 8.22 -13.79 -3.77
N ASN A 371 9.05 -14.82 -3.62
CA ASN A 371 8.83 -16.14 -4.21
C ASN A 371 7.52 -16.79 -3.72
N GLN A 372 7.17 -16.63 -2.44
CA GLN A 372 5.90 -17.10 -1.88
C GLN A 372 4.66 -16.40 -2.46
N LEU A 373 4.84 -15.23 -3.08
CA LEU A 373 3.81 -14.49 -3.79
C LEU A 373 3.78 -14.80 -5.29
N GLY A 374 4.59 -15.75 -5.76
CA GLY A 374 4.65 -16.18 -7.16
C GLY A 374 5.58 -15.33 -8.04
N ILE A 375 6.35 -14.40 -7.46
CA ILE A 375 7.41 -13.71 -8.20
C ILE A 375 8.55 -14.70 -8.44
N LYS A 376 8.92 -14.91 -9.70
CA LYS A 376 10.12 -15.69 -10.04
C LYS A 376 11.34 -14.77 -9.94
N TYR A 377 11.95 -14.73 -8.76
CA TYR A 377 13.10 -13.85 -8.54
C TYR A 377 14.26 -14.22 -9.49
N PRO A 378 14.82 -13.27 -10.23
CA PRO A 378 15.83 -13.56 -11.22
C PRO A 378 17.20 -13.84 -10.59
N THR A 379 17.97 -14.74 -11.20
CA THR A 379 19.40 -14.90 -10.92
C THR A 379 20.23 -13.94 -11.77
N ALA A 380 21.47 -13.64 -11.36
CA ALA A 380 22.37 -12.80 -12.14
C ALA A 380 22.58 -13.37 -13.56
N ASP A 381 22.85 -14.67 -13.67
CA ASP A 381 22.99 -15.39 -14.95
C ASP A 381 21.69 -15.34 -15.78
N GLY A 382 20.53 -15.52 -15.15
CA GLY A 382 19.23 -15.43 -15.83
C GLY A 382 18.98 -14.06 -16.44
N ILE A 383 19.37 -12.98 -15.75
CA ILE A 383 19.25 -11.60 -16.27
C ILE A 383 20.16 -11.41 -17.48
N GLU A 384 21.42 -11.83 -17.42
CA GLU A 384 22.36 -11.64 -18.53
C GLU A 384 21.95 -12.49 -19.75
N LYS A 385 21.48 -13.72 -19.54
CA LYS A 385 20.90 -14.55 -20.62
C LYS A 385 19.67 -13.89 -21.25
N LEU A 386 18.79 -13.29 -20.45
CA LEU A 386 17.61 -12.60 -20.96
C LEU A 386 17.97 -11.31 -21.70
N LYS A 387 18.98 -10.57 -21.24
CA LYS A 387 19.50 -9.41 -21.99
C LYS A 387 20.13 -9.82 -23.31
N ALA A 388 20.81 -10.96 -23.37
CA ALA A 388 21.40 -11.48 -24.60
C ALA A 388 20.34 -11.84 -25.66
N THR A 389 19.06 -11.98 -25.29
CA THR A 389 17.96 -12.12 -26.27
C THR A 389 17.50 -10.76 -26.83
N LEU A 390 18.07 -9.64 -26.38
CA LEU A 390 17.75 -8.31 -26.90
C LEU A 390 18.70 -7.96 -28.05
N ASP A 391 18.16 -7.52 -29.19
CA ASP A 391 18.91 -7.00 -30.34
C ASP A 391 19.84 -5.86 -29.93
N THR A 392 21.01 -5.77 -30.55
CA THR A 392 21.92 -4.64 -30.35
C THR A 392 21.26 -3.35 -30.85
N PRO A 393 21.27 -2.25 -30.07
CA PRO A 393 20.82 -0.94 -30.54
C PRO A 393 21.53 -0.54 -31.85
N GLY A 394 20.79 0.01 -32.82
CA GLY A 394 21.32 0.43 -34.12
C GLY A 394 21.41 -0.65 -35.21
N GLN A 395 21.30 -1.94 -34.88
CA GLN A 395 21.19 -3.02 -35.88
C GLN A 395 19.74 -3.33 -36.30
N CYS A 396 18.76 -2.68 -35.66
CA CYS A 396 17.35 -2.87 -35.99
C CYS A 396 17.06 -2.23 -37.34
N SER A 397 16.95 -3.05 -38.39
CA SER A 397 16.68 -2.65 -39.77
C SER A 397 15.23 -2.18 -39.95
N ILE A 398 14.91 -1.00 -39.43
CA ILE A 398 13.74 -0.26 -39.90
C ILE A 398 14.15 0.35 -41.24
N ALA A 399 13.68 -0.22 -42.35
CA ALA A 399 13.97 0.28 -43.68
C ALA A 399 13.69 1.80 -43.74
N PRO A 400 14.62 2.63 -44.28
CA PRO A 400 14.39 4.06 -44.40
C PRO A 400 13.10 4.32 -45.16
N ALA A 401 12.26 5.22 -44.65
CA ALA A 401 11.07 5.64 -45.39
C ALA A 401 11.49 6.27 -46.72
N GLU A 402 11.12 5.63 -47.84
CA GLU A 402 11.29 6.22 -49.17
C GLU A 402 10.67 7.63 -49.20
N LYS A 403 11.48 8.63 -49.55
CA LYS A 403 11.04 10.01 -49.70
C LYS A 403 10.01 10.08 -50.84
N GLY A 404 8.75 10.38 -50.52
CA GLY A 404 7.72 10.65 -51.55
C GLY A 404 6.28 10.26 -51.22
N ARG A 405 6.00 9.52 -50.15
CA ARG A 405 4.61 9.11 -49.83
C ARG A 405 3.82 10.16 -49.06
N SER A 406 2.54 10.33 -49.43
CA SER A 406 1.57 11.21 -48.77
C SER A 406 1.33 10.81 -47.31
N ALA A 407 0.85 11.75 -46.48
CA ALA A 407 0.60 11.51 -45.05
C ALA A 407 -0.38 10.34 -44.80
N ALA A 408 -1.36 10.15 -45.68
CA ALA A 408 -2.30 9.02 -45.63
C ALA A 408 -1.62 7.67 -45.94
N ALA A 409 -0.69 7.64 -46.89
CA ALA A 409 0.09 6.44 -47.23
C ALA A 409 1.12 6.07 -46.14
N LYS A 410 1.66 7.06 -45.41
CA LYS A 410 2.52 6.83 -44.23
C LYS A 410 1.75 6.22 -43.05
N LEU A 411 0.49 6.59 -42.87
CA LEU A 411 -0.37 6.02 -41.84
C LEU A 411 -0.76 4.57 -42.15
N ALA A 412 -0.99 4.26 -43.44
CA ALA A 412 -1.28 2.91 -43.92
C ALA A 412 -0.06 1.97 -43.94
N ALA A 413 1.16 2.52 -44.04
CA ALA A 413 2.41 1.77 -44.05
C ALA A 413 2.99 1.45 -42.66
N ARG A 414 2.28 1.78 -41.57
CA ARG A 414 2.61 1.29 -40.21
C ARG A 414 2.55 -0.24 -40.23
N GLY A 415 3.71 -0.88 -40.43
CA GLY A 415 3.84 -2.31 -40.55
C GLY A 415 3.23 -2.99 -39.33
N LYS A 416 2.12 -3.71 -39.54
CA LYS A 416 1.71 -4.76 -38.60
C LYS A 416 2.82 -5.79 -38.60
N ALA A 417 3.52 -5.96 -37.47
CA ALA A 417 4.56 -6.98 -37.36
C ALA A 417 3.98 -8.35 -37.76
N LYS A 418 4.63 -9.00 -38.74
CA LYS A 418 4.28 -10.36 -39.17
C LYS A 418 4.56 -11.34 -38.01
N VAL A 419 3.63 -12.27 -37.83
CA VAL A 419 3.72 -13.38 -36.88
C VAL A 419 4.89 -14.30 -37.27
N GLY A 420 5.76 -14.60 -36.30
CA GLY A 420 6.57 -15.82 -36.25
C GLY A 420 8.06 -15.71 -36.65
N SER A 421 8.95 -15.90 -35.67
CA SER A 421 10.22 -16.62 -35.87
C SER A 421 10.71 -17.20 -34.53
N THR A 422 11.21 -18.44 -34.57
CA THR A 422 11.84 -19.20 -33.47
C THR A 422 13.28 -18.74 -33.15
N THR A 423 13.72 -17.63 -33.74
CA THR A 423 14.95 -16.90 -33.38
C THR A 423 14.54 -15.54 -32.81
N LEU A 424 14.79 -15.35 -31.51
CA LEU A 424 14.25 -14.24 -30.71
C LEU A 424 14.77 -12.88 -31.23
N PRO A 425 13.92 -12.03 -31.84
CA PRO A 425 14.26 -10.63 -32.06
C PRO A 425 14.21 -9.89 -30.72
N GLY A 426 14.87 -8.74 -30.64
CA GLY A 426 15.06 -7.94 -29.42
C GLY A 426 13.83 -7.33 -28.77
N TYR A 427 12.68 -7.82 -29.16
CA TYR A 427 11.34 -7.56 -28.69
C TYR A 427 10.48 -8.76 -29.11
N GLY A 428 9.37 -8.99 -28.42
CA GLY A 428 8.45 -10.07 -28.76
C GLY A 428 7.01 -9.63 -28.63
N TYR A 429 6.14 -10.18 -29.48
CA TYR A 429 4.72 -9.93 -29.44
C TYR A 429 3.95 -11.24 -29.61
N TRP A 430 3.14 -11.59 -28.62
CA TRP A 430 2.32 -12.81 -28.61
C TRP A 430 0.85 -12.40 -28.55
N PRO A 431 0.12 -12.46 -29.69
CA PRO A 431 -1.30 -12.19 -29.74
C PRO A 431 -2.09 -13.17 -28.85
N LEU A 432 -3.30 -12.75 -28.45
CA LEU A 432 -4.24 -13.61 -27.75
C LEU A 432 -4.59 -14.85 -28.57
N THR A 433 -4.48 -16.01 -27.94
CA THR A 433 -4.88 -17.29 -28.54
C THR A 433 -6.39 -17.49 -28.46
N LYS A 434 -6.93 -18.38 -29.31
CA LYS A 434 -8.35 -18.76 -29.27
C LYS A 434 -8.75 -19.33 -27.91
N ASP A 435 -7.85 -20.04 -27.24
CA ASP A 435 -8.13 -20.61 -25.91
C ASP A 435 -8.18 -19.53 -24.82
N GLN A 436 -7.35 -18.49 -24.93
CA GLN A 436 -7.47 -17.31 -24.07
C GLN A 436 -8.80 -16.60 -24.30
N GLN A 437 -9.23 -16.42 -25.55
CA GLN A 437 -10.53 -15.81 -25.85
C GLN A 437 -11.70 -16.62 -25.26
N LYS A 438 -11.70 -17.95 -25.39
CA LYS A 438 -12.70 -18.83 -24.77
C LYS A 438 -12.67 -18.77 -23.24
N LEU A 439 -11.48 -18.65 -22.65
CA LEU A 439 -11.31 -18.47 -21.21
C LEU A 439 -11.97 -17.17 -20.75
N GLU A 440 -11.80 -16.07 -21.48
CA GLU A 440 -12.47 -14.79 -21.18
C GLU A 440 -13.99 -14.92 -21.21
N GLU A 441 -14.55 -15.56 -22.22
CA GLU A 441 -16.01 -15.77 -22.33
C GLU A 441 -16.55 -16.62 -21.18
N THR A 442 -15.79 -17.66 -20.80
CA THR A 442 -16.15 -18.54 -19.68
C THR A 442 -16.12 -17.77 -18.36
N ALA A 443 -15.06 -17.00 -18.11
CA ALA A 443 -14.95 -16.19 -16.90
C ALA A 443 -16.07 -15.14 -16.83
N LYS A 444 -16.35 -14.42 -17.91
CA LYS A 444 -17.45 -13.45 -17.97
C LYS A 444 -18.80 -14.09 -17.62
N LYS A 445 -19.08 -15.31 -18.10
CA LYS A 445 -20.30 -16.05 -17.73
C LYS A 445 -20.34 -16.39 -16.25
N VAL A 446 -19.23 -16.91 -15.68
CA VAL A 446 -19.13 -17.26 -14.26
C VAL A 446 -19.39 -16.06 -13.35
N TRP A 447 -18.88 -14.89 -13.72
CA TRP A 447 -18.96 -13.67 -12.91
C TRP A 447 -20.17 -12.79 -13.23
N LYS A 448 -20.88 -13.01 -14.34
CA LYS A 448 -22.15 -12.35 -14.65
C LYS A 448 -23.20 -12.59 -13.57
N ASP A 449 -23.28 -13.83 -13.07
CA ASP A 449 -24.26 -14.23 -12.05
C ASP A 449 -23.72 -14.05 -10.62
N ARG A 450 -22.48 -13.54 -10.49
CA ARG A 450 -21.79 -13.30 -9.23
C ARG A 450 -21.06 -11.95 -9.29
N PRO A 451 -21.78 -10.83 -9.44
CA PRO A 451 -21.13 -9.53 -9.46
C PRO A 451 -20.32 -9.38 -8.18
N THR A 452 -19.02 -9.08 -8.32
CA THR A 452 -18.21 -8.67 -7.17
C THR A 452 -18.84 -7.43 -6.59
N GLN A 453 -19.45 -7.57 -5.41
CA GLN A 453 -19.88 -6.41 -4.65
C GLN A 453 -18.61 -5.64 -4.27
N ALA A 454 -18.49 -4.40 -4.73
CA ALA A 454 -17.55 -3.46 -4.14
C ALA A 454 -17.88 -3.44 -2.64
N PRO A 455 -17.01 -3.97 -1.79
CA PRO A 455 -17.40 -4.23 -0.42
C PRO A 455 -17.63 -2.87 0.24
N LYS A 456 -18.83 -2.68 0.81
CA LYS A 456 -19.19 -1.41 1.48
C LYS A 456 -18.11 -1.13 2.51
N LEU A 457 -17.47 0.05 2.42
CA LEU A 457 -16.32 0.45 3.24
C LEU A 457 -16.58 0.13 4.73
N LEU A 458 -17.76 0.49 5.22
CA LEU A 458 -18.22 0.24 6.59
C LEU A 458 -18.43 -1.26 6.90
N GLU A 459 -18.87 -2.06 5.93
CA GLU A 459 -19.00 -3.51 6.07
C GLU A 459 -17.65 -4.21 6.06
N LEU A 460 -16.59 -3.72 5.41
CA LEU A 460 -15.25 -4.33 5.56
C LEU A 460 -14.68 -4.10 6.96
N PHE A 461 -14.90 -2.91 7.52
CA PHE A 461 -14.57 -2.61 8.92
C PHE A 461 -15.43 -3.44 9.88
N ASN A 462 -16.73 -3.59 9.60
CA ASN A 462 -17.64 -4.37 10.42
C ASN A 462 -17.63 -5.89 10.13
N LYS A 463 -17.06 -6.38 9.02
CA LYS A 463 -16.86 -7.81 8.73
C LYS A 463 -15.48 -8.28 9.18
N ARG A 464 -14.53 -7.35 9.43
CA ARG A 464 -13.34 -7.62 10.25
C ARG A 464 -13.60 -7.46 11.74
N LYS A 465 -14.82 -7.11 12.14
CA LYS A 465 -15.29 -7.37 13.49
C LYS A 465 -15.51 -8.87 13.63
N ARG A 466 -14.64 -9.43 14.48
CA ARG A 466 -14.82 -10.65 15.26
C ARG A 466 -14.59 -11.95 14.49
N GLU A 467 -13.42 -12.57 14.69
CA GLU A 467 -13.52 -13.99 15.00
C GLU A 467 -14.43 -14.07 16.23
N ASP A 468 -15.68 -14.48 15.99
CA ASP A 468 -16.73 -14.47 17.00
C ASP A 468 -16.26 -15.17 18.28
N TRP A 469 -16.88 -14.77 19.39
CA TRP A 469 -16.81 -15.51 20.63
C TRP A 469 -16.93 -17.00 20.31
N SER A 470 -15.91 -17.76 20.70
CA SER A 470 -15.84 -19.17 20.38
C SER A 470 -15.62 -19.97 21.66
N VAL A 471 -16.28 -21.12 21.74
CA VAL A 471 -16.00 -22.11 22.79
C VAL A 471 -14.53 -22.57 22.76
N ASN A 472 -13.89 -22.49 21.58
CA ASN A 472 -12.47 -22.80 21.42
C ASN A 472 -11.57 -21.70 22.00
N GLN A 473 -12.11 -20.52 22.30
CA GLN A 473 -11.45 -19.37 22.92
C GLN A 473 -11.83 -19.25 24.40
N ALA A 474 -11.76 -20.36 25.13
CA ALA A 474 -12.00 -20.39 26.57
C ALA A 474 -10.81 -20.97 27.36
N ILE A 475 -10.51 -20.40 28.54
CA ILE A 475 -9.48 -20.90 29.47
C ILE A 475 -10.17 -21.27 30.80
N PRO A 476 -9.95 -22.48 31.35
CA PRO A 476 -10.51 -22.86 32.64
C PRO A 476 -9.82 -22.09 33.78
N LEU A 477 -10.59 -21.49 34.68
CA LEU A 477 -10.09 -20.75 35.84
C LEU A 477 -10.06 -21.58 37.13
N GLY A 478 -11.01 -22.51 37.29
CA GLY A 478 -11.16 -23.29 38.53
C GLY A 478 -12.58 -23.28 39.08
N PRO A 479 -12.80 -23.91 40.26
CA PRO A 479 -14.11 -23.90 40.94
C PRO A 479 -14.46 -22.54 41.55
N GLU A 480 -13.47 -21.67 41.73
CA GLU A 480 -13.63 -20.33 42.30
C GLU A 480 -13.10 -19.25 41.37
N VAL A 481 -13.67 -18.05 41.49
CA VAL A 481 -13.30 -16.88 40.69
C VAL A 481 -12.88 -15.75 41.62
N LYS A 482 -11.76 -15.10 41.28
CA LYS A 482 -11.24 -13.94 41.99
C LYS A 482 -12.32 -12.85 42.10
N SER A 483 -12.39 -12.17 43.23
CA SER A 483 -13.38 -11.11 43.51
C SER A 483 -13.41 -10.02 42.42
N SER A 484 -12.26 -9.68 41.85
CA SER A 484 -12.09 -8.70 40.77
C SER A 484 -12.76 -9.09 39.45
N LEU A 485 -13.09 -10.37 39.24
CA LEU A 485 -13.70 -10.88 38.01
C LEU A 485 -15.20 -11.13 38.15
N LYS A 486 -15.77 -10.98 39.35
CA LYS A 486 -17.22 -11.11 39.59
C LYS A 486 -18.08 -10.19 38.70
N PRO A 487 -17.68 -8.94 38.38
CA PRO A 487 -18.44 -8.06 37.48
C PRO A 487 -18.49 -8.52 36.01
N LEU A 488 -17.73 -9.54 35.66
CA LEU A 488 -17.63 -10.11 34.31
C LEU A 488 -18.35 -11.46 34.18
N ILE A 489 -19.06 -11.90 35.23
CA ILE A 489 -19.81 -13.16 35.22
C ILE A 489 -21.05 -13.03 34.35
N LEU A 490 -21.16 -13.94 33.38
CA LEU A 490 -22.33 -14.13 32.54
C LEU A 490 -23.36 -14.95 33.32
N LYS A 491 -24.37 -14.26 33.88
CA LYS A 491 -25.46 -14.89 34.64
C LYS A 491 -26.51 -15.47 33.68
N GLY A 492 -27.13 -16.58 34.08
CA GLY A 492 -28.25 -17.19 33.34
C GLY A 492 -27.87 -18.30 32.36
N TYR A 493 -26.58 -18.60 32.17
CA TYR A 493 -26.12 -19.63 31.23
C TYR A 493 -25.57 -20.85 31.98
N THR A 494 -25.99 -22.05 31.59
CA THR A 494 -25.66 -23.29 32.31
C THR A 494 -24.42 -24.01 31.77
N ASN A 495 -24.01 -23.66 30.55
CA ASN A 495 -22.85 -24.21 29.88
C ASN A 495 -22.16 -23.16 29.00
N LEU A 496 -20.95 -23.51 28.53
CA LEU A 496 -20.08 -22.61 27.76
C LEU A 496 -20.64 -22.27 26.38
N VAL A 497 -21.36 -23.20 25.75
CA VAL A 497 -21.95 -23.01 24.42
C VAL A 497 -23.04 -21.94 24.51
N ASP A 498 -23.97 -22.06 25.46
CA ASP A 498 -25.04 -21.08 25.65
C ASP A 498 -24.49 -19.68 25.96
N ALA A 499 -23.46 -19.61 26.80
CA ALA A 499 -22.82 -18.34 27.15
C ALA A 499 -22.14 -17.70 25.92
N VAL A 500 -21.47 -18.49 25.09
CA VAL A 500 -20.87 -18.03 23.84
C VAL A 500 -21.93 -17.62 22.83
N ASP A 501 -23.00 -18.39 22.70
CA ASP A 501 -24.08 -18.12 21.75
C ASP A 501 -24.78 -16.79 22.07
N ALA A 502 -25.00 -16.50 23.36
CA ALA A 502 -25.56 -15.22 23.80
C ALA A 502 -24.61 -14.03 23.55
N LEU A 503 -23.29 -14.22 23.70
CA LEU A 503 -22.29 -13.19 23.39
C LEU A 503 -22.24 -12.85 21.90
N THR A 504 -22.59 -13.81 21.04
CA THR A 504 -22.58 -13.67 19.58
C THR A 504 -23.92 -13.18 19.03
N LYS A 505 -25.04 -13.77 19.46
CA LYS A 505 -26.37 -13.56 18.85
C LYS A 505 -27.17 -12.43 19.49
N THR A 506 -26.96 -12.14 20.78
CA THR A 506 -27.75 -11.16 21.54
C THR A 506 -26.85 -10.24 22.37
N PRO A 507 -25.92 -9.48 21.74
CA PRO A 507 -24.93 -8.68 22.46
C PRO A 507 -25.53 -7.56 23.32
N GLU A 508 -26.75 -7.11 23.04
CA GLU A 508 -27.50 -6.13 23.82
C GLU A 508 -27.89 -6.62 25.22
N LEU A 509 -27.97 -7.94 25.43
CA LEU A 509 -28.23 -8.57 26.73
C LEU A 509 -26.95 -8.84 27.54
N VAL A 510 -25.79 -8.61 26.94
CA VAL A 510 -24.49 -8.84 27.58
C VAL A 510 -24.13 -7.67 28.47
N PRO A 511 -23.61 -7.90 29.70
CA PRO A 511 -23.15 -6.82 30.56
C PRO A 511 -22.14 -5.91 29.85
N LYS A 512 -22.36 -4.59 29.92
CA LYS A 512 -21.44 -3.59 29.31
C LYS A 512 -19.99 -3.75 29.80
N SER A 513 -19.79 -4.23 31.02
CA SER A 513 -18.48 -4.56 31.59
C SER A 513 -17.74 -5.65 30.79
N VAL A 514 -18.46 -6.69 30.34
CA VAL A 514 -17.91 -7.79 29.51
C VAL A 514 -17.59 -7.31 28.11
N LEU A 515 -18.49 -6.52 27.50
CA LEU A 515 -18.25 -5.93 26.18
C LEU A 515 -17.03 -4.99 26.19
N LYS A 516 -16.87 -4.19 27.25
CA LYS A 516 -15.72 -3.28 27.42
C LYS A 516 -14.41 -4.03 27.70
N ALA A 517 -14.47 -5.13 28.46
CA ALA A 517 -13.30 -5.93 28.81
C ALA A 517 -12.80 -6.80 27.63
N GLY A 518 -13.70 -7.17 26.71
CA GLY A 518 -13.38 -8.08 25.60
C GLY A 518 -13.29 -9.56 26.02
N TYR A 519 -13.66 -9.87 27.27
CA TYR A 519 -13.74 -11.23 27.82
C TYR A 519 -14.78 -11.30 28.94
N GLY A 520 -15.36 -12.49 29.14
CA GLY A 520 -16.40 -12.77 30.13
C GLY A 520 -16.16 -14.09 30.86
N ILE A 521 -16.84 -14.26 31.99
CA ILE A 521 -16.70 -15.43 32.85
C ILE A 521 -17.98 -16.27 32.78
N ALA A 522 -17.86 -17.49 32.24
CA ALA A 522 -18.96 -18.44 32.15
C ALA A 522 -18.77 -19.57 33.16
N TYR A 523 -19.85 -19.96 33.83
CA TYR A 523 -19.87 -21.16 34.67
C TYR A 523 -20.47 -22.33 33.89
N THR A 524 -19.95 -23.53 34.09
CA THR A 524 -20.56 -24.75 33.53
C THR A 524 -20.95 -25.70 34.62
N ASN A 525 -22.24 -26.07 34.62
CA ASN A 525 -22.78 -27.04 35.55
C ASN A 525 -22.17 -28.43 35.38
N ARG A 526 -21.69 -28.77 34.17
CA ARG A 526 -21.14 -30.08 33.84
C ARG A 526 -19.77 -30.33 34.47
N THR A 527 -18.91 -29.30 34.55
CA THR A 527 -17.58 -29.43 35.17
C THR A 527 -17.50 -28.73 36.52
N LYS A 528 -18.50 -27.91 36.87
CA LYS A 528 -18.54 -27.04 38.06
C LYS A 528 -17.36 -26.07 38.14
N PHE A 529 -16.85 -25.68 36.98
CA PHE A 529 -15.72 -24.75 36.83
C PHE A 529 -16.19 -23.47 36.16
N TYR A 530 -15.47 -22.40 36.45
CA TYR A 530 -15.52 -21.16 35.71
C TYR A 530 -14.51 -21.17 34.56
N TYR A 531 -14.91 -20.55 33.46
CA TYR A 531 -14.13 -20.39 32.25
C TYR A 531 -14.10 -18.91 31.91
N ILE A 532 -12.92 -18.39 31.58
CA ILE A 532 -12.83 -17.12 30.89
C ILE A 532 -13.01 -17.40 29.40
N VAL A 533 -14.05 -16.85 28.80
CA VAL A 533 -14.25 -16.80 27.36
C VAL A 533 -13.77 -15.43 26.91
N TYR A 534 -13.02 -15.37 25.81
CA TYR A 534 -12.46 -14.12 25.33
C TYR A 534 -12.67 -13.99 23.84
N HIS A 535 -12.77 -12.74 23.41
CA HIS A 535 -12.71 -12.38 22.00
C HIS A 535 -11.27 -12.53 21.48
N ALA A 536 -11.07 -12.97 20.23
CA ALA A 536 -9.75 -13.31 19.67
C ALA A 536 -8.65 -12.27 19.95
N ASP A 537 -8.97 -10.99 19.76
CA ASP A 537 -8.05 -9.85 19.95
C ASP A 537 -7.66 -9.61 21.43
N TYR A 538 -8.41 -10.18 22.37
CA TYR A 538 -8.21 -10.01 23.82
C TYR A 538 -7.55 -11.24 24.45
N LYS A 539 -7.00 -12.15 23.65
CA LYS A 539 -6.33 -13.37 24.10
C LYS A 539 -5.25 -13.09 25.15
N GLU A 540 -4.37 -12.13 24.93
CA GLU A 540 -3.27 -11.82 25.86
C GLU A 540 -3.79 -11.26 27.18
N ALA A 541 -4.78 -10.36 27.13
CA ALA A 541 -5.42 -9.81 28.32
C ALA A 541 -6.13 -10.91 29.14
N ALA A 542 -6.87 -11.79 28.47
CA ALA A 542 -7.55 -12.92 29.09
C ALA A 542 -6.57 -13.93 29.71
N MET A 543 -5.45 -14.22 29.02
CA MET A 543 -4.39 -15.07 29.56
C MET A 543 -3.75 -14.49 30.83
N LYS A 544 -3.45 -13.19 30.82
CA LYS A 544 -2.91 -12.49 32.00
C LYS A 544 -3.86 -12.58 33.19
N VAL A 545 -5.16 -12.36 32.96
CA VAL A 545 -6.20 -12.44 33.99
C VAL A 545 -6.36 -13.88 34.51
N ALA A 546 -6.26 -14.86 33.62
CA ALA A 546 -6.26 -16.27 33.97
C ALA A 546 -4.99 -16.73 34.73
N GLY A 547 -4.02 -15.82 34.96
CA GLY A 547 -2.77 -16.15 35.65
C GLY A 547 -1.80 -16.96 34.81
N VAL A 548 -1.87 -16.81 33.48
CA VAL A 548 -1.01 -17.51 32.51
C VAL A 548 0.08 -16.56 32.05
N GLY A 549 1.35 -17.01 32.10
CA GLY A 549 2.49 -16.20 31.69
C GLY A 549 2.51 -15.91 30.18
N PRO A 550 3.08 -14.77 29.74
CA PRO A 550 3.02 -14.31 28.35
C PRO A 550 3.67 -15.28 27.35
N ASP A 551 4.69 -16.04 27.77
CA ASP A 551 5.41 -16.98 26.91
C ASP A 551 4.78 -18.39 26.87
N SER A 552 3.66 -18.60 27.56
CA SER A 552 3.03 -19.93 27.64
C SER A 552 2.25 -20.27 26.37
N LYS A 553 2.50 -21.43 25.76
CA LYS A 553 1.68 -21.94 24.66
C LYS A 553 0.27 -22.27 25.16
N ILE A 554 -0.74 -21.59 24.61
CA ILE A 554 -2.13 -21.73 25.07
C ILE A 554 -2.68 -23.17 24.97
N THR A 555 -2.19 -23.97 24.02
CA THR A 555 -2.54 -25.38 23.87
C THR A 555 -2.06 -26.22 25.07
N GLU A 556 -0.87 -25.95 25.59
CA GLU A 556 -0.31 -26.60 26.77
C GLU A 556 -1.04 -26.17 28.05
N VAL A 557 -1.38 -24.88 28.14
CA VAL A 557 -2.16 -24.31 29.24
C VAL A 557 -3.54 -24.95 29.31
N LYS A 558 -4.25 -25.03 28.17
CA LYS A 558 -5.56 -25.70 28.07
C LYS A 558 -5.46 -27.18 28.39
N SER A 559 -4.43 -27.87 27.89
CA SER A 559 -4.20 -29.30 28.18
C SER A 559 -3.97 -29.56 29.67
N LYS A 560 -3.13 -28.74 30.33
CA LYS A 560 -2.86 -28.85 31.78
C LYS A 560 -4.11 -28.54 32.61
N ALA A 561 -4.90 -27.54 32.21
CA ALA A 561 -6.14 -27.18 32.87
C ALA A 561 -7.22 -28.26 32.69
N LEU A 562 -7.35 -28.85 31.49
CA LEU A 562 -8.26 -29.97 31.23
C LEU A 562 -7.88 -31.23 32.02
N LYS A 563 -6.58 -31.52 32.19
CA LYS A 563 -6.11 -32.61 33.06
C LYS A 563 -6.51 -32.39 34.53
N ARG A 564 -6.46 -31.15 35.03
CA ARG A 564 -6.94 -30.80 36.38
C ARG A 564 -8.45 -30.96 36.52
N VAL A 565 -9.22 -30.56 35.51
CA VAL A 565 -10.68 -30.77 35.47
C VAL A 565 -11.02 -32.26 35.45
N ALA A 566 -10.30 -33.06 34.66
CA ALA A 566 -10.50 -34.51 34.60
C ALA A 566 -10.14 -35.20 35.93
N ALA A 567 -9.04 -34.79 36.58
CA ALA A 567 -8.65 -35.30 37.89
C ALA A 567 -9.68 -34.97 38.98
N ALA A 568 -10.17 -33.72 39.03
CA ALA A 568 -11.22 -33.30 39.97
C ALA A 568 -12.54 -34.07 39.75
N ARG A 569 -12.89 -34.37 38.50
CA ARG A 569 -14.04 -35.24 38.17
C ARG A 569 -13.84 -36.68 38.64
N LYS A 570 -12.64 -37.25 38.48
CA LYS A 570 -12.33 -38.62 38.89
C LYS A 570 -12.43 -38.77 40.41
N ILE A 571 -11.90 -37.82 41.17
CA ILE A 571 -12.02 -37.75 42.65
C ILE A 571 -13.49 -37.70 43.08
N ARG A 572 -14.32 -36.93 42.36
CA ARG A 572 -15.74 -36.79 42.68
C ARG A 572 -16.58 -38.03 42.34
N LEU A 573 -16.25 -38.72 41.25
CA LEU A 573 -16.90 -40.00 40.91
C LEU A 573 -16.51 -41.11 41.89
N SER A 574 -15.30 -41.06 42.46
CA SER A 574 -14.87 -41.98 43.53
C SER A 574 -15.42 -41.61 44.92
N SER A 575 -15.85 -40.37 45.14
CA SER A 575 -16.44 -39.91 46.41
C SER A 575 -17.97 -39.89 46.40
N GLY A 576 -18.61 -40.42 45.34
CA GLY A 576 -20.05 -40.48 45.14
C GLY A 576 -20.65 -41.88 45.25
N SER A 577 -19.95 -42.78 45.96
CA SER A 577 -20.41 -44.11 46.32
C SER A 577 -20.23 -44.33 47.83
N VAL A 578 -20.89 -43.47 48.61
CA VAL A 578 -21.44 -43.75 49.96
C VAL A 578 -22.68 -42.88 50.10
#